data_AF-A0A4R3JEK5-F1
#
_entry.id   AF-A0A4R3JEK5-F1
#
_cell.length_a   1.000
_cell.length_b   1.000
_cell.length_c   1.000
_cell.angle_alpha   90.00
_cell.angle_beta   90.00
_cell.angle_gamma   90.00
#
_symmetry.space_group_name_H-M   'P 1'
#
loop_
_entity.id
_entity.type
_entity.pdbx_description
1 polymer ?
#
loop_
_entity_poly.entity_id
_entity_poly.type
_entity_poly.pdbx_seq_one_letter_code
_entity_poly.pdbx_strand_id
1 'polypeptide(L)'
;MIAVKRVAWGVSLFFLTALPATPRAASASGGAGAHVLASTPQGVVRQIAAHVGAQGTDFVLSTLAPRELGVSAQYSVFLEGLRVYFDLHESEIMLRGLNERHTHDYLMWTRARDDAKDGRVNPVDVAKMLAVTEATRLDLYRERTRNAILRDRLSAFTGLALPDELVDPPAPPKDKPPQIDLGPTLKKFSMTRADPRIRRKILHTILNIKDAWQFAVAARANLDYLRRNLLLAQEIYQQDRASSLGAAMGEVTMGEAEMVRAAKAYYSNVYLLSILLGNENSDPDQPTFKGLDPQFLYRLTGQKKGEERGGYVPKSGTGFGQSDAQ
;
A
#
# COMPACT_ATOMS: atom_id res chain seq x y z
N MET A 1 52.74 -13.38 14.05
CA MET A 1 52.12 -13.98 12.84
C MET A 1 51.53 -15.32 13.22
N ILE A 2 50.21 -15.40 13.38
CA ILE A 2 49.50 -16.63 13.80
C ILE A 2 48.47 -16.93 12.71
N ALA A 3 48.65 -18.04 12.02
CA ALA A 3 47.77 -18.51 10.94
C ALA A 3 46.55 -19.22 11.54
N VAL A 4 45.35 -18.70 11.30
CA VAL A 4 44.09 -19.32 11.70
C VAL A 4 43.51 -20.08 10.51
N LYS A 5 43.53 -21.42 10.59
CA LYS A 5 42.86 -22.34 9.65
C LYS A 5 41.34 -22.21 9.79
N ARG A 6 40.65 -21.92 8.68
CA ARG A 6 39.19 -22.04 8.56
C ARG A 6 38.81 -23.50 8.37
N VAL A 7 37.99 -24.02 9.28
CA VAL A 7 37.33 -25.34 9.16
C VAL A 7 35.97 -25.12 8.51
N ALA A 8 35.78 -25.67 7.31
CA ALA A 8 34.51 -25.69 6.61
C ALA A 8 33.68 -26.88 7.12
N TRP A 9 32.47 -26.61 7.61
CA TRP A 9 31.46 -27.64 7.84
C TRP A 9 30.47 -27.60 6.67
N GLY A 10 30.59 -28.57 5.78
CA GLY A 10 29.57 -28.90 4.80
C GLY A 10 28.51 -29.78 5.45
N VAL A 11 27.25 -29.34 5.37
CA VAL A 11 26.10 -30.21 5.63
C VAL A 11 25.34 -30.32 4.31
N SER A 12 25.55 -31.44 3.63
CA SER A 12 24.69 -31.90 2.55
C SER A 12 23.45 -32.55 3.18
N LEU A 13 22.26 -32.11 2.78
CA LEU A 13 21.05 -32.94 2.90
C LEU A 13 20.22 -32.87 1.62
N PHE A 14 20.17 -34.01 0.96
CA PHE A 14 19.24 -34.38 -0.10
C PHE A 14 17.84 -34.60 0.48
N PHE A 15 16.79 -34.10 -0.19
CA PHE A 15 15.67 -34.87 -0.77
C PHE A 15 14.56 -33.89 -1.21
N LEU A 16 14.38 -33.72 -2.52
CA LEU A 16 13.14 -33.20 -3.10
C LEU A 16 12.71 -34.19 -4.19
N THR A 17 11.76 -35.06 -3.87
CA THR A 17 11.08 -35.89 -4.88
C THR A 17 10.08 -35.00 -5.61
N ALA A 18 10.37 -34.75 -6.88
CA ALA A 18 9.48 -34.07 -7.80
C ALA A 18 8.27 -34.97 -8.13
N LEU A 19 7.05 -34.43 -7.97
CA LEU A 19 5.84 -34.97 -8.59
C LEU A 19 5.81 -34.51 -10.07
N PRO A 20 5.54 -35.40 -11.04
CA PRO A 20 5.42 -35.00 -12.42
C PRO A 20 4.07 -34.29 -12.66
N ALA A 21 4.11 -33.02 -13.04
CA ALA A 21 2.97 -32.33 -13.63
C ALA A 21 2.81 -32.83 -15.08
N THR A 22 1.68 -33.47 -15.37
CA THR A 22 1.29 -33.87 -16.72
C THR A 22 0.91 -32.65 -17.57
N PRO A 23 1.27 -32.61 -18.86
CA PRO A 23 0.86 -31.55 -19.76
C PRO A 23 -0.59 -31.77 -20.18
N ARG A 24 -1.49 -30.85 -19.82
CA ARG A 24 -2.86 -30.87 -20.33
C ARG A 24 -2.93 -30.08 -21.63
N ALA A 25 -3.23 -30.82 -22.69
CA ALA A 25 -3.31 -30.38 -24.08
C ALA A 25 -4.26 -29.20 -24.30
N ALA A 26 -3.85 -28.33 -25.21
CA ALA A 26 -4.66 -27.31 -25.84
C ALA A 26 -5.80 -27.95 -26.65
N SER A 27 -7.02 -27.44 -26.46
CA SER A 27 -8.10 -27.57 -27.43
C SER A 27 -8.64 -26.18 -27.75
N ALA A 28 -8.39 -25.75 -28.98
CA ALA A 28 -9.03 -24.60 -29.58
C ALA A 28 -10.52 -24.90 -29.84
N SER A 29 -11.40 -23.93 -29.58
CA SER A 29 -12.52 -23.57 -30.44
C SER A 29 -13.33 -22.41 -29.81
N GLY A 30 -13.90 -21.57 -30.67
CA GLY A 30 -15.02 -20.69 -30.30
C GLY A 30 -14.69 -19.21 -30.32
N GLY A 31 -14.62 -18.64 -31.53
CA GLY A 31 -14.69 -17.20 -31.73
C GLY A 31 -16.03 -16.64 -31.25
N ALA A 32 -15.96 -15.58 -30.46
CA ALA A 32 -17.03 -14.63 -30.28
C ALA A 32 -16.40 -13.24 -30.37
N GLY A 33 -16.82 -12.46 -31.37
CA GLY A 33 -16.30 -11.14 -31.66
C GLY A 33 -16.45 -10.21 -30.46
N ALA A 34 -15.32 -9.87 -29.84
CA ALA A 34 -15.25 -8.72 -28.97
C ALA A 34 -15.26 -7.48 -29.84
N HIS A 35 -16.42 -6.82 -29.91
CA HIS A 35 -16.48 -5.41 -30.28
C HIS A 35 -15.53 -4.65 -29.34
N VAL A 36 -14.34 -4.31 -29.85
CA VAL A 36 -13.49 -3.28 -29.26
C VAL A 36 -14.19 -1.96 -29.49
N LEU A 37 -15.18 -1.67 -28.64
CA LEU A 37 -15.65 -0.31 -28.43
C LEU A 37 -14.45 0.45 -27.87
N ALA A 38 -13.84 1.28 -28.70
CA ALA A 38 -12.89 2.29 -28.28
C ALA A 38 -13.52 3.02 -27.08
N SER A 39 -13.02 2.71 -25.89
CA SER A 39 -13.46 3.33 -24.66
C SER A 39 -12.97 4.76 -24.71
N THR A 40 -13.84 5.66 -25.16
CA THR A 40 -13.62 7.09 -25.01
C THR A 40 -13.35 7.36 -23.52
N PRO A 41 -12.52 8.35 -23.16
CA PRO A 41 -12.29 8.72 -21.76
C PRO A 41 -13.59 8.90 -20.97
N GLN A 42 -14.67 9.35 -21.64
CA GLN A 42 -16.01 9.46 -21.08
C GLN A 42 -16.69 8.11 -20.76
N GLY A 43 -16.43 7.06 -21.55
CA GLY A 43 -16.93 5.71 -21.30
C GLY A 43 -16.28 5.04 -20.09
N VAL A 44 -14.96 5.23 -19.93
CA VAL A 44 -14.21 4.76 -18.75
C VAL A 44 -14.69 5.48 -17.48
N VAL A 45 -14.88 6.80 -17.55
CA VAL A 45 -15.42 7.60 -16.44
C VAL A 45 -16.83 7.13 -16.03
N ARG A 46 -17.70 6.77 -16.98
CA ARG A 46 -19.04 6.23 -16.66
C ARG A 46 -19.01 4.83 -16.05
N GLN A 47 -18.15 3.93 -16.53
CA GLN A 47 -18.00 2.60 -15.93
C GLN A 47 -17.38 2.65 -14.53
N ILE A 48 -16.39 3.53 -14.31
CA ILE A 48 -15.79 3.75 -13.00
C ILE A 48 -16.82 4.37 -12.04
N ALA A 49 -17.59 5.37 -12.47
CA ALA A 49 -18.66 5.96 -11.66
C ALA A 49 -19.75 4.93 -11.28
N ALA A 50 -20.05 3.96 -12.15
CA ALA A 50 -21.00 2.89 -11.85
C ALA A 50 -20.46 1.84 -10.87
N HIS A 51 -19.14 1.71 -10.70
CA HIS A 51 -18.50 0.73 -9.82
C HIS A 51 -18.06 1.28 -8.46
N VAL A 52 -17.91 2.61 -8.32
CA VAL A 52 -17.40 3.29 -7.11
C VAL A 52 -18.50 3.58 -6.06
N GLY A 53 -19.74 3.19 -6.31
CA GLY A 53 -20.86 3.41 -5.39
C GLY A 53 -20.76 2.63 -4.08
N ALA A 54 -20.35 3.29 -2.98
CA ALA A 54 -20.79 2.97 -1.61
C ALA A 54 -20.29 3.93 -0.50
N GLN A 55 -19.32 4.83 -0.71
CA GLN A 55 -18.76 5.63 0.41
C GLN A 55 -18.64 7.13 0.11
N GLY A 56 -19.68 7.90 0.45
CA GLY A 56 -19.60 9.32 0.84
C GLY A 56 -19.18 10.37 -0.20
N THR A 57 -18.75 9.97 -1.40
CA THR A 57 -18.31 10.82 -2.52
C THR A 57 -19.44 11.12 -3.51
N ASP A 58 -20.33 10.15 -3.79
CA ASP A 58 -21.40 10.26 -4.80
C ASP A 58 -22.38 11.42 -4.57
N PHE A 59 -22.62 11.79 -3.32
CA PHE A 59 -23.58 12.84 -3.01
C PHE A 59 -23.10 14.25 -3.42
N VAL A 60 -21.80 14.53 -3.32
CA VAL A 60 -21.25 15.86 -3.67
C VAL A 60 -21.28 16.07 -5.19
N LEU A 61 -21.13 14.99 -5.96
CA LEU A 61 -21.03 15.04 -7.43
C LEU A 61 -22.40 15.30 -8.09
N SER A 62 -23.51 14.93 -7.43
CA SER A 62 -24.87 14.98 -7.99
C SER A 62 -25.58 16.32 -7.82
N THR A 63 -25.10 17.22 -6.96
CA THR A 63 -25.69 18.56 -6.72
C THR A 63 -25.08 19.67 -7.57
N LEU A 64 -24.08 19.34 -8.38
CA LEU A 64 -23.28 20.26 -9.16
C LEU A 64 -23.89 20.47 -10.56
N ALA A 65 -23.85 21.70 -11.08
CA ALA A 65 -24.36 22.04 -12.41
C ALA A 65 -23.63 21.25 -13.53
N PRO A 66 -24.15 21.11 -14.77
CA PRO A 66 -23.54 20.28 -15.83
C PRO A 66 -22.07 20.60 -16.18
N ARG A 67 -21.63 21.86 -16.03
CA ARG A 67 -20.21 22.23 -16.14
C ARG A 67 -19.38 21.78 -14.94
N GLU A 68 -19.97 21.82 -13.75
CA GLU A 68 -19.38 21.35 -12.51
C GLU A 68 -19.38 19.81 -12.43
N LEU A 69 -20.27 19.11 -13.14
CA LEU A 69 -20.30 17.64 -13.26
C LEU A 69 -19.07 17.05 -13.95
N GLY A 70 -18.49 17.76 -14.93
CA GLY A 70 -17.23 17.34 -15.56
C GLY A 70 -16.04 17.47 -14.61
N VAL A 71 -16.01 18.58 -13.87
CA VAL A 71 -15.00 18.87 -12.84
C VAL A 71 -15.14 17.89 -11.66
N SER A 72 -16.37 17.58 -11.26
CA SER A 72 -16.68 16.66 -10.19
C SER A 72 -16.22 15.23 -10.53
N ALA A 73 -16.44 14.77 -11.76
CA ALA A 73 -15.96 13.47 -12.23
C ALA A 73 -14.43 13.37 -12.27
N GLN A 74 -13.73 14.45 -12.64
CA GLN A 74 -12.26 14.48 -12.61
C GLN A 74 -11.74 14.35 -11.16
N TYR A 75 -12.38 15.04 -10.21
CA TYR A 75 -12.02 14.93 -8.81
C TYR A 75 -12.33 13.58 -8.18
N SER A 76 -13.43 12.94 -8.56
CA SER A 76 -13.71 11.59 -8.07
C SER A 76 -12.66 10.60 -8.55
N VAL A 77 -12.26 10.69 -9.83
CA VAL A 77 -11.20 9.86 -10.39
C VAL A 77 -9.86 10.14 -9.71
N PHE A 78 -9.52 11.41 -9.47
CA PHE A 78 -8.30 11.78 -8.76
C PHE A 78 -8.27 11.25 -7.32
N LEU A 79 -9.34 11.46 -6.54
CA LEU A 79 -9.43 11.02 -5.15
C LEU A 79 -9.41 9.49 -5.04
N GLU A 80 -10.03 8.78 -5.98
CA GLU A 80 -9.97 7.32 -6.03
C GLU A 80 -8.56 6.84 -6.43
N GLY A 81 -7.92 7.47 -7.41
CA GLY A 81 -6.53 7.18 -7.77
C GLY A 81 -5.57 7.39 -6.60
N LEU A 82 -5.74 8.47 -5.84
CA LEU A 82 -5.00 8.74 -4.61
C LEU A 82 -5.23 7.63 -3.57
N ARG A 83 -6.49 7.26 -3.34
CA ARG A 83 -6.85 6.19 -2.41
C ARG A 83 -6.15 4.88 -2.78
N VAL A 84 -6.24 4.47 -4.05
CA VAL A 84 -5.64 3.23 -4.55
C VAL A 84 -4.12 3.27 -4.44
N TYR A 85 -3.49 4.41 -4.74
CA TYR A 85 -2.05 4.61 -4.58
C TYR A 85 -1.57 4.35 -3.14
N PHE A 86 -2.22 4.97 -2.16
CA PHE A 86 -1.89 4.73 -0.75
C PHE A 86 -2.25 3.31 -0.28
N ASP A 87 -3.38 2.76 -0.74
CA ASP A 87 -3.75 1.38 -0.42
C ASP A 87 -2.73 0.38 -0.96
N LEU A 88 -2.16 0.64 -2.13
CA LEU A 88 -1.11 -0.18 -2.71
C LEU A 88 0.17 -0.12 -1.87
N HIS A 89 0.64 1.07 -1.50
CA HIS A 89 1.80 1.20 -0.60
C HIS A 89 1.58 0.53 0.76
N GLU A 90 0.39 0.70 1.36
CA GLU A 90 0.03 0.01 2.61
C GLU A 90 0.14 -1.51 2.42
N SER A 91 -0.41 -2.02 1.31
CA SER A 91 -0.42 -3.44 0.98
C SER A 91 0.99 -4.02 0.75
N GLU A 92 1.87 -3.28 0.10
CA GLU A 92 3.26 -3.70 -0.14
C GLU A 92 4.05 -3.83 1.17
N ILE A 93 3.91 -2.86 2.08
CA ILE A 93 4.55 -2.93 3.40
C ILE A 93 3.93 -4.05 4.24
N MET A 94 2.60 -4.19 4.20
CA MET A 94 1.89 -5.28 4.87
C MET A 94 2.36 -6.65 4.40
N LEU A 95 2.60 -6.82 3.09
CA LEU A 95 3.15 -8.05 2.52
C LEU A 95 4.53 -8.38 3.08
N ARG A 96 5.42 -7.39 3.21
CA ARG A 96 6.74 -7.58 3.83
C ARG A 96 6.59 -8.05 5.28
N GLY A 97 5.75 -7.37 6.07
CA GLY A 97 5.52 -7.72 7.47
C GLY A 97 4.87 -9.10 7.65
N LEU A 98 3.91 -9.46 6.80
CA LEU A 98 3.29 -10.80 6.80
C LEU A 98 4.29 -11.89 6.40
N ASN A 99 5.18 -11.60 5.46
CA ASN A 99 6.22 -12.54 5.05
C ASN A 99 7.27 -12.76 6.17
N GLU A 100 7.68 -11.69 6.84
CA GLU A 100 8.57 -11.74 8.02
C GLU A 100 7.93 -12.57 9.15
N ARG A 101 6.67 -12.26 9.48
CA ARG A 101 5.91 -13.00 10.49
C ARG A 101 5.74 -14.47 10.14
N HIS A 102 5.34 -14.77 8.90
CA HIS A 102 5.17 -16.16 8.44
C HIS A 102 6.49 -16.94 8.52
N THR A 103 7.61 -16.31 8.12
CA THR A 103 8.95 -16.91 8.19
C THR A 103 9.33 -17.21 9.64
N HIS A 104 9.08 -16.27 10.56
CA HIS A 104 9.31 -16.47 11.98
C HIS A 104 8.49 -17.66 12.53
N ASP A 105 7.17 -17.66 12.29
CA ASP A 105 6.27 -18.69 12.82
C ASP A 105 6.60 -20.08 12.24
N TYR A 106 6.97 -20.13 10.96
CA TYR A 106 7.44 -21.35 10.31
C TYR A 106 8.72 -21.91 10.95
N LEU A 107 9.69 -21.05 11.29
CA LEU A 107 10.91 -21.46 11.99
C LEU A 107 10.61 -21.97 13.40
N MET A 108 9.68 -21.32 14.11
CA MET A 108 9.26 -21.75 15.45
C MET A 108 8.57 -23.11 15.41
N TRP A 109 7.66 -23.33 14.45
CA TRP A 109 7.05 -24.64 14.23
C TRP A 109 8.10 -25.71 13.88
N THR A 110 9.05 -25.38 13.01
CA THR A 110 10.13 -26.31 12.60
C THR A 110 10.97 -26.75 13.80
N ARG A 111 11.35 -25.80 14.67
CA ARG A 111 12.08 -26.10 15.91
C ARG A 111 11.26 -26.97 16.86
N ALA A 112 10.00 -26.60 17.12
CA ALA A 112 9.13 -27.38 17.99
C ALA A 112 8.92 -28.82 17.48
N ARG A 113 8.81 -29.00 16.17
CA ARG A 113 8.73 -30.32 15.53
C ARG A 113 10.01 -31.13 15.75
N ASP A 114 11.17 -30.49 15.66
CA ASP A 114 12.45 -31.18 15.87
C ASP A 114 12.65 -31.51 17.37
N ASP A 115 12.32 -30.59 18.28
CA ASP A 115 12.33 -30.83 19.74
C ASP A 115 11.35 -31.92 20.18
N ALA A 116 10.23 -32.08 19.47
CA ALA A 116 9.28 -33.16 19.73
C ALA A 116 9.86 -34.55 19.38
N LYS A 117 10.80 -34.65 18.42
CA LYS A 117 11.52 -35.91 18.14
C LYS A 117 12.38 -36.33 19.33
N ASP A 118 12.92 -35.35 20.05
CA ASP A 118 13.71 -35.55 21.27
C ASP A 118 12.83 -35.70 22.53
N GLY A 119 11.50 -35.68 22.39
CA GLY A 119 10.55 -35.78 23.51
C GLY A 119 10.47 -34.54 24.39
N ARG A 120 11.05 -33.40 23.97
CA ARG A 120 11.08 -32.16 24.76
C ARG A 120 9.79 -31.34 24.65
N VAL A 121 9.07 -31.48 23.54
CA VAL A 121 7.84 -30.75 23.25
C VAL A 121 6.70 -31.75 22.97
N ASN A 122 5.52 -31.46 23.50
CA ASN A 122 4.33 -32.28 23.29
C ASN A 122 3.84 -32.17 21.83
N PRO A 123 3.48 -33.28 21.15
CA PRO A 123 2.87 -33.25 19.82
C PRO A 123 1.68 -32.29 19.67
N VAL A 124 0.89 -32.09 20.74
CA VAL A 124 -0.24 -31.15 20.74
C VAL A 124 0.24 -29.70 20.55
N ASP A 125 1.35 -29.31 21.15
CA ASP A 125 1.88 -27.95 21.02
C ASP A 125 2.52 -27.73 19.64
N VAL A 126 3.14 -28.76 19.07
CA VAL A 126 3.59 -28.74 17.67
C VAL A 126 2.41 -28.51 16.72
N ALA A 127 1.28 -29.20 16.94
CA ALA A 127 0.08 -29.03 16.13
C ALA A 127 -0.52 -27.61 16.27
N LYS A 128 -0.50 -27.01 17.47
CA LYS A 128 -0.91 -25.61 17.67
C LYS A 128 -0.02 -24.64 16.89
N MET A 129 1.31 -24.82 16.93
CA MET A 129 2.23 -23.97 16.17
C MET A 129 2.05 -24.11 14.66
N LEU A 130 1.77 -25.33 14.18
CA LEU A 130 1.43 -25.54 12.77
C LEU A 130 0.17 -24.77 12.38
N ALA A 131 -0.87 -24.81 13.22
CA ALA A 131 -2.12 -24.08 12.95
C ALA A 131 -1.88 -22.56 12.85
N VAL A 132 -1.05 -21.99 13.73
CA VAL A 132 -0.64 -20.58 13.66
C VAL A 132 0.14 -20.28 12.36
N THR A 133 1.05 -21.17 11.97
CA THR A 133 1.85 -21.03 10.74
C THR A 133 0.98 -21.06 9.48
N GLU A 134 -0.02 -21.95 9.41
CA GLU A 134 -0.94 -21.99 8.27
C GLU A 134 -1.90 -20.80 8.25
N ALA A 135 -2.28 -20.27 9.42
CA ALA A 135 -3.06 -19.04 9.50
C ALA A 135 -2.30 -17.85 8.90
N THR A 136 -1.02 -17.65 9.26
CA THR A 136 -0.20 -16.56 8.70
C THR A 136 0.05 -16.74 7.19
N ARG A 137 0.18 -17.98 6.73
CA ARG A 137 0.30 -18.30 5.30
C ARG A 137 -0.94 -17.84 4.52
N LEU A 138 -2.11 -18.09 5.06
CA LEU A 138 -3.38 -17.72 4.45
C LEU A 138 -3.56 -16.19 4.40
N ASP A 139 -3.17 -15.48 5.46
CA ASP A 139 -3.16 -14.01 5.47
C ASP A 139 -2.19 -13.44 4.42
N LEU A 140 -0.99 -14.02 4.29
CA LEU A 140 -0.03 -13.65 3.25
C LEU A 140 -0.61 -13.79 1.85
N TYR A 141 -1.32 -14.88 1.54
CA TYR A 141 -1.94 -15.07 0.22
C TYR A 141 -3.10 -14.12 -0.05
N ARG A 142 -3.91 -13.82 0.98
CA ARG A 142 -4.98 -12.83 0.87
C ARG A 142 -4.43 -11.47 0.53
N GLU A 143 -3.37 -11.05 1.23
CA GLU A 143 -2.76 -9.76 0.97
C GLU A 143 -2.06 -9.73 -0.40
N ARG A 144 -1.46 -10.84 -0.86
CA ARG A 144 -0.90 -10.92 -2.23
C ARG A 144 -1.96 -10.70 -3.30
N THR A 145 -3.13 -11.30 -3.09
CA THR A 145 -4.27 -11.14 -4.00
C THR A 145 -4.78 -9.70 -3.98
N ARG A 146 -4.92 -9.09 -2.79
CA ARG A 146 -5.30 -7.69 -2.65
C ARG A 146 -4.30 -6.76 -3.34
N ASN A 147 -3.01 -7.00 -3.16
CA ASN A 147 -1.93 -6.22 -3.77
C ASN A 147 -1.99 -6.25 -5.30
N ALA A 148 -2.16 -7.44 -5.89
CA ALA A 148 -2.31 -7.60 -7.34
C ALA A 148 -3.51 -6.80 -7.88
N ILE A 149 -4.67 -6.89 -7.21
CA ILE A 149 -5.87 -6.12 -7.58
C ILE A 149 -5.59 -4.60 -7.50
N LEU A 150 -4.87 -4.14 -6.48
CA LEU A 150 -4.52 -2.73 -6.33
C LEU A 150 -3.55 -2.24 -7.41
N ARG A 151 -2.58 -3.06 -7.81
CA ARG A 151 -1.67 -2.78 -8.94
C ARG A 151 -2.43 -2.67 -10.24
N ASP A 152 -3.32 -3.62 -10.54
CA ASP A 152 -4.15 -3.59 -11.75
C ASP A 152 -5.04 -2.34 -11.79
N ARG A 153 -5.65 -1.99 -10.64
CA ARG A 153 -6.46 -0.77 -10.51
C ARG A 153 -5.63 0.49 -10.72
N LEU A 154 -4.46 0.61 -10.10
CA LEU A 154 -3.62 1.79 -10.25
C LEU A 154 -3.05 1.91 -11.68
N SER A 155 -2.71 0.77 -12.30
CA SER A 155 -2.32 0.69 -13.70
C SER A 155 -3.44 1.17 -14.61
N ALA A 156 -4.70 0.81 -14.33
CA ALA A 156 -5.84 1.27 -15.10
C ALA A 156 -6.08 2.79 -14.95
N PHE A 157 -5.82 3.37 -13.77
CA PHE A 157 -5.94 4.82 -13.55
C PHE A 157 -4.83 5.63 -14.22
N THR A 158 -3.60 5.12 -14.20
CA THR A 158 -2.41 5.86 -14.67
C THR A 158 -2.05 5.59 -16.12
N GLY A 159 -2.50 4.46 -16.68
CA GLY A 159 -2.05 3.94 -17.97
C GLY A 159 -0.62 3.41 -17.94
N LEU A 160 -0.03 3.25 -16.75
CA LEU A 160 1.36 2.82 -16.57
C LEU A 160 1.39 1.39 -16.03
N ALA A 161 2.24 0.55 -16.61
CA ALA A 161 2.54 -0.75 -16.02
C ALA A 161 3.36 -0.58 -14.74
N LEU A 162 2.98 -1.32 -13.69
CA LEU A 162 3.62 -1.29 -12.37
C LEU A 162 4.22 -2.68 -12.05
N PRO A 163 5.30 -3.09 -12.75
CA PRO A 163 5.91 -4.41 -12.53
C PRO A 163 6.70 -4.49 -11.22
N ASP A 164 7.25 -3.35 -10.79
CA ASP A 164 8.12 -3.25 -9.63
C ASP A 164 7.34 -2.76 -8.40
N GLU A 165 7.92 -2.99 -7.23
CA GLU A 165 7.44 -2.43 -5.97
C GLU A 165 7.53 -0.90 -5.98
N LEU A 166 6.54 -0.23 -5.40
CA LEU A 166 6.55 1.23 -5.36
C LEU A 166 7.68 1.70 -4.44
N VAL A 167 8.47 2.65 -4.93
CA VAL A 167 9.56 3.25 -4.15
C VAL A 167 8.96 4.20 -3.13
N ASP A 168 9.35 4.01 -1.86
CA ASP A 168 9.10 4.83 -0.67
C ASP A 168 7.67 5.40 -0.51
N PRO A 169 6.92 4.99 0.52
CA PRO A 169 5.63 5.59 0.76
C PRO A 169 5.78 7.09 1.07
N PRO A 170 4.80 7.92 0.68
CA PRO A 170 4.80 9.33 1.04
C PRO A 170 4.83 9.48 2.57
N ALA A 171 5.76 10.31 3.05
CA ALA A 171 5.89 10.55 4.47
C ALA A 171 4.60 11.17 5.05
N PRO A 172 4.19 10.77 6.26
CA PRO A 172 3.07 11.41 6.94
C PRO A 172 3.37 12.89 7.22
N PRO A 173 2.33 13.72 7.35
CA PRO A 173 2.50 15.13 7.64
C PRO A 173 3.27 15.33 8.96
N LYS A 174 4.33 16.12 8.91
CA LYS A 174 5.09 16.50 10.12
C LYS A 174 4.45 17.68 10.83
N ASP A 175 3.91 18.60 10.05
CA ASP A 175 3.35 19.84 10.56
C ASP A 175 1.88 19.66 10.96
N LYS A 176 1.44 20.48 11.91
CA LYS A 176 0.02 20.57 12.27
C LYS A 176 -0.78 20.99 11.03
N PRO A 177 -2.02 20.49 10.86
CA PRO A 177 -2.87 20.99 9.80
C PRO A 177 -2.99 22.50 9.91
N PRO A 178 -2.96 23.23 8.78
CA PRO A 178 -3.07 24.69 8.82
C PRO A 178 -4.34 25.06 9.58
N GLN A 179 -4.21 26.03 10.51
CA GLN A 179 -5.37 26.58 11.18
C GLN A 179 -6.14 27.41 10.15
N ILE A 180 -7.13 26.78 9.53
CA ILE A 180 -8.02 27.48 8.61
C ILE A 180 -8.92 28.37 9.47
N ASP A 181 -8.70 29.68 9.40
CA ASP A 181 -9.60 30.64 10.01
C ASP A 181 -10.95 30.56 9.29
N LEU A 182 -11.88 29.85 9.92
CA LEU A 182 -13.22 29.66 9.41
C LEU A 182 -13.99 30.98 9.30
N GLY A 183 -13.64 32.02 10.06
CA GLY A 183 -14.37 33.29 10.06
C GLY A 183 -14.38 33.96 8.69
N PRO A 184 -13.23 34.42 8.16
CA PRO A 184 -13.12 35.06 6.87
C PRO A 184 -13.50 34.12 5.72
N THR A 185 -13.08 32.86 5.79
CA THR A 185 -13.35 31.87 4.75
C THR A 185 -14.84 31.57 4.65
N LEU A 186 -15.51 31.24 5.77
CA LEU A 186 -16.96 31.05 5.77
C LEU A 186 -17.70 32.34 5.49
N LYS A 187 -17.17 33.53 5.85
CA LYS A 187 -17.78 34.81 5.49
C LYS A 187 -17.79 35.01 3.97
N LYS A 188 -16.67 34.72 3.29
CA LYS A 188 -16.58 34.69 1.81
C LYS A 188 -17.57 33.71 1.19
N PHE A 189 -17.76 32.52 1.77
CA PHE A 189 -18.76 31.54 1.30
C PHE A 189 -20.22 31.94 1.65
N SER A 190 -20.44 32.57 2.80
CA SER A 190 -21.75 33.02 3.27
C SER A 190 -22.32 34.15 2.43
N MET A 191 -21.45 34.99 1.84
CA MET A 191 -21.83 36.03 0.89
C MET A 191 -22.19 35.48 -0.50
N THR A 192 -21.85 34.22 -0.79
CA THR A 192 -21.95 33.64 -2.13
C THR A 192 -22.97 32.50 -2.19
N ARG A 193 -24.22 32.67 -1.74
CA ARG A 193 -25.35 31.69 -1.87
C ARG A 193 -24.99 30.19 -1.72
N ALA A 194 -23.94 29.84 -0.97
CA ALA A 194 -23.40 28.50 -1.00
C ALA A 194 -24.38 27.54 -0.31
N ASP A 195 -24.67 26.41 -0.96
CA ASP A 195 -25.61 25.41 -0.44
C ASP A 195 -25.22 25.02 1.00
N PRO A 196 -26.14 25.09 1.99
CA PRO A 196 -25.87 24.68 3.37
C PRO A 196 -25.27 23.28 3.50
N ARG A 197 -25.51 22.39 2.52
CA ARG A 197 -24.92 21.05 2.44
C ARG A 197 -23.41 21.10 2.23
N ILE A 198 -22.92 21.93 1.32
CA ILE A 198 -21.49 22.11 1.04
C ILE A 198 -20.79 22.65 2.29
N ARG A 199 -21.40 23.64 2.96
CA ARG A 199 -20.88 24.17 4.23
C ARG A 199 -20.73 23.09 5.30
N ARG A 200 -21.73 22.24 5.48
CA ARG A 200 -21.67 21.12 6.43
C ARG A 200 -20.56 20.13 6.07
N LYS A 201 -20.39 19.82 4.78
CA LYS A 201 -19.34 18.92 4.29
C LYS A 201 -17.94 19.51 4.51
N ILE A 202 -17.74 20.81 4.28
CA ILE A 202 -16.48 21.51 4.57
C ILE A 202 -16.14 21.38 6.06
N LEU A 203 -17.09 21.68 6.95
CA LEU A 203 -16.90 21.58 8.39
C LEU A 203 -16.55 20.14 8.81
N HIS A 204 -17.27 19.15 8.30
CA HIS A 204 -16.97 17.74 8.57
C HIS A 204 -15.58 17.34 8.06
N THR A 205 -15.19 17.82 6.88
CA THR A 205 -13.86 17.52 6.32
C THR A 205 -12.75 18.12 7.17
N ILE A 206 -12.94 19.34 7.70
CA ILE A 206 -11.98 19.97 8.62
C ILE A 206 -11.82 19.17 9.92
N LEU A 207 -12.93 18.66 10.47
CA LEU A 207 -12.86 17.77 11.64
C LEU A 207 -12.10 16.48 11.30
N ASN A 208 -12.43 15.83 10.18
CA ASN A 208 -11.72 14.64 9.72
C ASN A 208 -10.21 14.87 9.51
N ILE A 209 -9.78 16.05 9.04
CA ILE A 209 -8.35 16.39 8.91
C ILE A 209 -7.68 16.40 10.29
N LYS A 210 -8.34 16.98 11.30
CA LYS A 210 -7.81 17.00 12.67
C LYS A 210 -7.70 15.59 13.24
N ASP A 211 -8.73 14.78 13.06
CA ASP A 211 -8.75 13.39 13.52
C ASP A 211 -7.68 12.57 12.80
N ALA A 212 -7.54 12.73 11.48
CA ALA A 212 -6.52 12.06 10.68
C ALA A 212 -5.10 12.49 11.08
N TRP A 213 -4.90 13.76 11.44
CA TRP A 213 -3.62 14.24 11.96
C TRP A 213 -3.31 13.64 13.34
N GLN A 214 -4.29 13.59 14.25
CA GLN A 214 -4.12 12.92 15.54
C GLN A 214 -3.78 11.43 15.37
N PHE A 215 -4.43 10.77 14.42
CA PHE A 215 -4.11 9.39 14.06
C PHE A 215 -2.68 9.25 13.53
N ALA A 216 -2.21 10.17 12.69
CA ALA A 216 -0.82 10.18 12.22
C ALA A 216 0.20 10.40 13.36
N VAL A 217 -0.13 11.25 14.34
CA VAL A 217 0.70 11.44 15.54
C VAL A 217 0.75 10.16 16.38
N ALA A 218 -0.40 9.49 16.57
CA ALA A 218 -0.48 8.24 17.31
C ALA A 218 0.30 7.11 16.60
N ALA A 219 0.11 6.94 15.30
CA ALA A 219 0.83 5.97 14.49
C ALA A 219 2.35 6.20 14.54
N ARG A 220 2.79 7.46 14.53
CA ARG A 220 4.20 7.81 14.66
C ARG A 220 4.76 7.43 16.03
N ALA A 221 4.05 7.76 17.10
CA ALA A 221 4.45 7.39 18.45
C ALA A 221 4.52 5.86 18.62
N ASN A 222 3.56 5.13 18.03
CA ASN A 222 3.56 3.67 18.00
C ASN A 222 4.79 3.13 17.26
N LEU A 223 5.08 3.63 16.06
CA LEU A 223 6.27 3.22 15.30
C LEU A 223 7.58 3.51 16.04
N ASP A 224 7.69 4.66 16.70
CA ASP A 224 8.86 5.01 17.51
C ASP A 224 9.03 4.06 18.70
N TYR A 225 7.93 3.64 19.33
CA TYR A 225 7.93 2.61 20.39
C TYR A 225 8.38 1.25 19.84
N LEU A 226 7.81 0.79 18.73
CA LEU A 226 8.17 -0.48 18.09
C LEU A 226 9.64 -0.52 17.67
N ARG A 227 10.18 0.59 17.16
CA ARG A 227 11.61 0.71 16.82
C ARG A 227 12.51 0.57 18.04
N ARG A 228 12.13 1.11 19.20
CA ARG A 228 12.88 0.90 20.46
C ARG A 228 12.83 -0.56 20.89
N ASN A 229 11.67 -1.20 20.78
CA ASN A 229 11.53 -2.63 21.09
C ASN A 229 12.38 -3.50 20.15
N LEU A 230 12.47 -3.14 18.87
CA LEU A 230 13.36 -3.81 17.92
C LEU A 230 14.82 -3.70 18.33
N LEU A 231 15.29 -2.53 18.78
CA LEU A 231 16.66 -2.35 19.27
C LEU A 231 16.93 -3.24 20.49
N LEU A 232 15.99 -3.28 21.45
CA LEU A 232 16.10 -4.19 22.61
C LEU A 232 16.15 -5.66 22.18
N ALA A 233 15.32 -6.07 21.23
CA ALA A 233 15.32 -7.43 20.70
C ALA A 233 16.65 -7.76 19.98
N GLN A 234 17.25 -6.79 19.30
CA GLN A 234 18.58 -6.95 18.69
C GLN A 234 19.68 -7.13 19.74
N GLU A 235 19.66 -6.35 20.82
CA GLU A 235 20.60 -6.48 21.93
C GLU A 235 20.50 -7.87 22.58
N ILE A 236 19.28 -8.32 22.89
CA ILE A 236 19.04 -9.66 23.46
C ILE A 236 19.47 -10.76 22.46
N TYR A 237 19.23 -10.58 21.17
CA TYR A 237 19.70 -11.54 20.15
C TYR A 237 21.22 -11.65 20.11
N GLN A 238 21.96 -10.54 20.30
CA GLN A 238 23.41 -10.57 20.33
C GLN A 238 23.96 -11.30 21.55
N GLN A 239 23.27 -11.23 22.69
CA GLN A 239 23.66 -11.90 23.93
C GLN A 239 23.26 -13.38 23.94
N ASP A 240 21.98 -13.67 23.69
CA ASP A 240 21.37 -14.97 23.95
C ASP A 240 20.88 -15.71 22.70
N ARG A 241 21.03 -15.10 21.50
CA ARG A 241 20.47 -15.63 20.23
C ARG A 241 18.95 -15.87 20.28
N ALA A 242 18.23 -15.08 21.07
CA ALA A 242 16.79 -15.21 21.27
C ALA A 242 15.99 -15.08 19.96
N SER A 243 14.91 -15.87 19.81
CA SER A 243 14.09 -15.87 18.58
C SER A 243 13.17 -14.66 18.42
N SER A 244 13.05 -13.80 19.42
CA SER A 244 12.13 -12.65 19.45
C SER A 244 12.42 -11.57 18.40
N LEU A 245 13.65 -11.53 17.85
CA LEU A 245 14.05 -10.54 16.85
C LEU A 245 13.14 -10.57 15.61
N GLY A 246 12.78 -11.77 15.12
CA GLY A 246 11.94 -11.89 13.92
C GLY A 246 10.53 -11.33 14.12
N ALA A 247 9.94 -11.53 15.30
CA ALA A 247 8.65 -10.96 15.64
C ALA A 247 8.71 -9.43 15.73
N ALA A 248 9.73 -8.87 16.38
CA ALA A 248 9.91 -7.43 16.51
C ALA A 248 10.13 -6.73 15.16
N MET A 249 10.84 -7.37 14.22
CA MET A 249 10.99 -6.87 12.84
C MET A 249 9.63 -6.77 12.15
N GLY A 250 8.84 -7.85 12.21
CA GLY A 250 7.49 -7.88 11.64
C GLY A 250 6.59 -6.80 12.23
N GLU A 251 6.64 -6.58 13.55
CA GLU A 251 5.86 -5.52 14.20
C GLU A 251 6.24 -4.11 13.71
N VAL A 252 7.52 -3.81 13.57
CA VAL A 252 7.97 -2.52 13.02
C VAL A 252 7.43 -2.33 11.60
N THR A 253 7.54 -3.35 10.74
CA THR A 253 7.00 -3.31 9.38
C THR A 253 5.49 -3.07 9.38
N MET A 254 4.73 -3.68 10.30
CA MET A 254 3.29 -3.39 10.45
C MET A 254 3.01 -1.95 10.91
N GLY A 255 3.85 -1.40 11.81
CA GLY A 255 3.77 0.00 12.23
C GLY A 255 4.05 0.98 11.08
N GLU A 256 4.93 0.61 10.14
CA GLU A 256 5.17 1.40 8.94
C GLU A 256 3.96 1.41 8.01
N ALA A 257 3.27 0.27 7.85
CA ALA A 257 2.00 0.21 7.10
C ALA A 257 0.91 1.08 7.75
N GLU A 258 0.83 1.10 9.09
CA GLU A 258 -0.09 1.98 9.82
C GLU A 258 0.19 3.46 9.58
N MET A 259 1.47 3.85 9.48
CA MET A 259 1.87 5.21 9.13
C MET A 259 1.42 5.61 7.72
N VAL A 260 1.49 4.70 6.75
CA VAL A 260 0.96 4.94 5.39
C VAL A 260 -0.55 5.10 5.41
N ARG A 261 -1.26 4.27 6.18
CA ARG A 261 -2.72 4.39 6.36
C ARG A 261 -3.11 5.73 6.99
N ALA A 262 -2.34 6.22 7.94
CA ALA A 262 -2.58 7.53 8.55
C ALA A 262 -2.30 8.68 7.57
N ALA A 263 -1.21 8.59 6.80
CA ALA A 263 -0.89 9.54 5.74
C ALA A 263 -2.01 9.60 4.70
N LYS A 264 -2.53 8.46 4.25
CA LYS A 264 -3.67 8.35 3.34
C LYS A 264 -4.88 9.13 3.85
N ALA A 265 -5.29 8.89 5.09
CA ALA A 265 -6.45 9.55 5.68
C ALA A 265 -6.26 11.07 5.72
N TYR A 266 -5.06 11.54 6.06
CA TYR A 266 -4.76 12.96 6.10
C TYR A 266 -4.82 13.59 4.71
N TYR A 267 -4.03 13.09 3.77
CA TYR A 267 -3.94 13.67 2.43
C TYR A 267 -5.29 13.61 1.71
N SER A 268 -6.03 12.49 1.80
CA SER A 268 -7.35 12.38 1.16
C SER A 268 -8.32 13.46 1.65
N ASN A 269 -8.34 13.76 2.96
CA ASN A 269 -9.21 14.80 3.50
C ASN A 269 -8.73 16.22 3.14
N VAL A 270 -7.41 16.46 3.09
CA VAL A 270 -6.85 17.75 2.66
C VAL A 270 -7.20 18.02 1.19
N TYR A 271 -7.05 17.02 0.32
CA TYR A 271 -7.43 17.14 -1.08
C TYR A 271 -8.93 17.35 -1.26
N LEU A 272 -9.76 16.58 -0.55
CA LEU A 272 -11.20 16.79 -0.56
C LEU A 272 -11.57 18.21 -0.12
N LEU A 273 -10.94 18.74 0.92
CA LEU A 273 -11.18 20.10 1.38
C LEU A 273 -10.76 21.13 0.32
N SER A 274 -9.62 20.95 -0.34
CA SER A 274 -9.16 21.85 -1.39
C SER A 274 -10.13 21.92 -2.57
N ILE A 275 -10.73 20.78 -2.94
CA ILE A 275 -11.77 20.65 -3.96
C ILE A 275 -13.04 21.39 -3.51
N LEU A 276 -13.51 21.13 -2.28
CA LEU A 276 -14.72 21.76 -1.74
C LEU A 276 -14.61 23.29 -1.59
N LEU A 277 -13.40 23.80 -1.36
CA LEU A 277 -13.15 25.24 -1.27
C LEU A 277 -13.07 25.92 -2.65
N GLY A 278 -13.22 25.16 -3.75
CA GLY A 278 -13.19 25.71 -5.10
C GLY A 278 -11.89 26.46 -5.40
N ASN A 279 -10.78 26.00 -4.82
CA ASN A 279 -9.46 26.64 -4.95
C ASN A 279 -8.84 26.34 -6.34
N GLU A 280 -9.67 26.40 -7.38
CA GLU A 280 -9.32 26.21 -8.79
C GLU A 280 -8.85 27.51 -9.45
N ASN A 281 -9.20 28.69 -8.89
CA ASN A 281 -9.11 29.97 -9.60
C ASN A 281 -8.63 31.19 -8.78
N SER A 282 -7.91 31.02 -7.66
CA SER A 282 -7.54 32.20 -6.85
C SER A 282 -6.29 32.97 -7.35
N ASP A 283 -5.47 32.39 -8.20
CA ASP A 283 -4.47 33.07 -9.05
C ASP A 283 -3.69 31.99 -9.83
N PRO A 284 -3.46 32.12 -11.15
CA PRO A 284 -2.55 31.20 -11.87
C PRO A 284 -1.10 31.27 -11.33
N ASP A 285 -0.75 32.37 -10.67
CA ASP A 285 0.59 32.65 -10.12
C ASP A 285 0.70 32.37 -8.62
N GLN A 286 -0.41 32.13 -7.91
CA GLN A 286 -0.39 31.69 -6.52
C GLN A 286 -0.56 30.18 -6.47
N PRO A 287 0.23 29.47 -5.63
CA PRO A 287 0.11 28.03 -5.52
C PRO A 287 -1.23 27.66 -4.85
N THR A 288 -2.26 27.49 -5.68
CA THR A 288 -3.27 26.44 -5.51
C THR A 288 -2.50 25.20 -5.07
N PHE A 289 -2.90 24.56 -3.96
CA PHE A 289 -2.17 23.47 -3.29
C PHE A 289 -1.38 22.65 -4.32
N LYS A 290 -0.04 22.86 -4.40
CA LYS A 290 0.86 22.34 -5.47
C LYS A 290 0.77 20.82 -5.71
N GLY A 291 0.03 20.11 -4.86
CA GLY A 291 -0.23 18.67 -4.94
C GLY A 291 -1.43 18.26 -5.80
N LEU A 292 -2.22 19.18 -6.38
CA LEU A 292 -3.31 18.86 -7.32
C LEU A 292 -2.91 18.98 -8.80
N ASP A 293 -1.60 19.05 -9.11
CA ASP A 293 -1.16 18.94 -10.49
C ASP A 293 -1.70 17.63 -11.09
N PRO A 294 -2.31 17.62 -12.29
CA PRO A 294 -2.55 16.38 -13.05
C PRO A 294 -1.32 15.46 -13.15
N GLN A 295 -0.10 16.03 -13.07
CA GLN A 295 1.13 15.25 -12.98
C GLN A 295 1.47 14.74 -11.58
N PHE A 296 0.68 15.02 -10.55
CA PHE A 296 0.95 14.59 -9.17
C PHE A 296 1.10 13.08 -9.07
N LEU A 297 0.21 12.30 -9.70
CA LEU A 297 0.34 10.84 -9.75
C LEU A 297 1.62 10.41 -10.48
N TYR A 298 2.00 11.10 -11.56
CA TYR A 298 3.26 10.83 -12.28
C TYR A 298 4.51 11.21 -11.47
N ARG A 299 4.45 12.30 -10.70
CA ARG A 299 5.52 12.72 -9.80
C ARG A 299 5.65 11.78 -8.61
N LEU A 300 4.54 11.29 -8.08
CA LEU A 300 4.50 10.30 -6.99
C LEU A 300 5.09 8.96 -7.43
N THR A 301 4.83 8.52 -8.66
CA THR A 301 5.44 7.29 -9.20
C THR A 301 6.91 7.48 -9.59
N GLY A 302 7.46 8.68 -9.43
CA GLY A 302 8.84 9.01 -9.83
C GLY A 302 9.07 8.96 -11.35
N GLN A 303 8.03 8.80 -12.16
CA GLN A 303 8.13 8.73 -13.61
C GLN A 303 7.91 10.11 -14.23
N LYS A 304 8.95 10.66 -14.88
CA LYS A 304 8.78 11.84 -15.73
C LYS A 304 7.93 11.45 -16.94
N LYS A 305 6.88 12.23 -17.20
CA LYS A 305 6.03 12.07 -18.40
C LYS A 305 6.91 12.08 -19.66
N GLY A 306 7.06 10.92 -20.32
CA GLY A 306 7.83 10.76 -21.56
C GLY A 306 9.15 9.98 -21.44
N GLU A 307 9.52 9.48 -20.26
CA GLU A 307 10.63 8.52 -20.15
C GLU A 307 10.10 7.10 -20.44
N GLU A 308 10.13 6.68 -21.70
CA GLU A 308 9.99 5.27 -22.06
C GLU A 308 11.19 4.52 -21.48
N ARG A 309 11.05 3.96 -20.27
CA ARG A 309 12.00 2.97 -19.78
C ARG A 309 11.90 1.76 -20.70
N GLY A 310 12.95 1.55 -21.51
CA GLY A 310 13.12 0.36 -22.33
C GLY A 310 12.77 -0.88 -21.51
N GLY A 311 11.93 -1.75 -22.08
CA GLY A 311 11.26 -2.85 -21.39
C GLY A 311 12.19 -3.57 -20.42
N TYR A 312 11.90 -3.46 -19.13
CA TYR A 312 12.60 -4.21 -18.10
C TYR A 312 12.21 -5.68 -18.27
N VAL A 313 13.13 -6.47 -18.80
CA VAL A 313 13.06 -7.93 -18.73
C VAL A 313 13.41 -8.27 -17.27
N PRO A 314 12.45 -8.77 -16.46
CA PRO A 314 12.78 -9.17 -15.10
C PRO A 314 13.88 -10.22 -15.18
N LYS A 315 14.94 -10.07 -14.38
CA LYS A 315 15.89 -11.15 -14.15
C LYS A 315 15.12 -12.27 -13.45
N SER A 316 14.52 -13.18 -14.23
CA SER A 316 14.02 -14.46 -13.75
C SER A 316 15.23 -15.33 -13.38
N GLY A 317 15.83 -15.02 -12.24
CA GLY A 317 17.01 -15.70 -11.75
C GLY A 317 16.87 -15.92 -10.27
N THR A 318 16.42 -17.12 -9.91
CA THR A 318 16.69 -17.74 -8.61
C THR A 318 18.18 -17.54 -8.30
N GLY A 319 18.49 -16.56 -7.45
CA GLY A 319 19.84 -16.16 -7.09
C GLY A 319 20.55 -17.24 -6.28
N PHE A 320 20.96 -18.30 -6.97
CA PHE A 320 21.98 -19.25 -6.56
C PHE A 320 22.86 -19.52 -7.79
N GLY A 321 23.99 -18.82 -7.88
CA GLY A 321 25.18 -19.38 -8.51
C GLY A 321 25.52 -19.04 -9.96
N GLN A 322 24.96 -18.02 -10.61
CA GLN A 322 25.52 -17.54 -11.89
C GLN A 322 26.51 -16.41 -11.64
N SER A 323 27.80 -16.78 -11.58
CA SER A 323 28.91 -15.85 -11.77
C SER A 323 28.97 -15.49 -13.25
N ASP A 324 28.69 -14.22 -13.56
CA ASP A 324 28.88 -13.67 -14.89
C ASP A 324 30.40 -13.67 -15.20
N ALA A 325 30.82 -14.67 -15.97
CA ALA A 325 32.11 -14.68 -16.63
C ALA A 325 31.88 -14.34 -18.12
N GLN A 326 32.57 -13.27 -18.53
CA GLN A 326 32.73 -12.67 -19.86
C GLN A 326 31.83 -11.46 -20.17
#